data_AF-A0A257R1I6-F1
#
_entry.id   AF-A0A257R1I6-F1
#
_cell.length_a   1.000
_cell.length_b   1.000
_cell.length_c   1.000
_cell.angle_alpha   90.00
_cell.angle_beta   90.00
_cell.angle_gamma   90.00
#
_symmetry.space_group_name_H-M   'P 1'
#
loop_
_entity.id
_entity.type
_entity.pdbx_description
1 polymer ?
#
loop_
_entity_poly.entity_id
_entity_poly.type
_entity_poly.pdbx_seq_one_letter_code
_entity_poly.pdbx_strand_id
1 'polypeptide(L)'
;MLFARESDALSWHDLWITPNQEGMQLLLDKRYQEAEQRFTDPLWQATAAFKAQDYNKARELFASAQNADGFYNQGNALAHLGQYQEAINAYNQSLAIRPDDSDTLHNRDVVRELLKQQQEKQQEKNKNSEKKEEQEQQQEQQQEQQQQDDSQKPNDKQSKPQSDNDSS
;
A
#
# COMPACT_ATOMS: atom_id res chain seq x y z
N MET A 1 -44.98 22.11 -37.72
CA MET A 1 -45.55 21.80 -36.38
C MET A 1 -45.98 20.34 -36.42
N LEU A 2 -45.59 19.41 -35.57
CA LEU A 2 -44.85 19.38 -34.31
C LEU A 2 -44.20 17.99 -34.23
N PHE A 3 -43.00 17.90 -33.65
CA PHE A 3 -42.35 16.64 -33.30
C PHE A 3 -43.14 15.95 -32.18
N ALA A 4 -43.64 14.73 -32.41
CA ALA A 4 -44.09 13.87 -31.32
C ALA A 4 -42.88 13.05 -30.85
N ARG A 5 -42.26 13.49 -29.75
CA ARG A 5 -41.40 12.64 -28.93
C ARG A 5 -42.31 11.63 -28.25
N GLU A 6 -42.29 10.38 -28.70
CA GLU A 6 -42.80 9.30 -27.86
C GLU A 6 -41.80 9.13 -26.71
N SER A 7 -42.28 9.50 -25.53
CA SER A 7 -41.66 9.33 -24.24
C SER A 7 -41.34 7.85 -24.01
N ASP A 8 -40.09 7.57 -23.66
CA ASP A 8 -39.57 6.26 -23.25
C ASP A 8 -40.42 5.68 -22.10
N ALA A 9 -41.36 4.82 -22.46
CA ALA A 9 -42.12 4.00 -21.53
C ALA A 9 -41.36 2.68 -21.34
N LEU A 10 -41.23 2.25 -20.08
CA LEU A 10 -40.62 0.98 -19.65
C LEU A 10 -40.82 -0.12 -20.70
N SER A 11 -39.72 -0.65 -21.25
CA SER A 11 -39.78 -1.71 -22.25
C SER A 11 -40.23 -3.01 -21.59
N TRP A 12 -40.85 -3.91 -22.34
CA TRP A 12 -41.21 -5.25 -21.84
C TRP A 12 -40.00 -6.05 -21.31
N HIS A 13 -38.78 -5.67 -21.66
CA HIS A 13 -37.55 -6.22 -21.08
C HIS A 13 -37.29 -5.69 -19.65
N ASP A 14 -37.58 -4.42 -19.39
CA ASP A 14 -37.33 -3.75 -18.10
C ASP A 14 -38.22 -4.27 -16.96
N LEU A 15 -39.36 -4.89 -17.30
CA LEU A 15 -40.30 -5.46 -16.33
C LEU A 15 -39.88 -6.84 -15.78
N TRP A 16 -38.93 -7.53 -16.42
CA TRP A 16 -38.56 -8.91 -16.08
C TRP A 16 -37.07 -9.11 -15.76
N ILE A 17 -36.20 -8.16 -16.09
CA ILE A 17 -34.79 -8.20 -15.71
C ILE A 17 -34.65 -7.75 -14.26
N THR A 18 -34.04 -8.60 -13.42
CA THR A 18 -33.72 -8.19 -12.05
C THR A 18 -32.48 -7.29 -12.04
N PRO A 19 -32.34 -6.39 -11.04
CA PRO A 19 -31.12 -5.59 -10.90
C PRO A 19 -29.83 -6.42 -10.88
N ASN A 20 -29.89 -7.65 -10.34
CA ASN A 20 -28.77 -8.58 -10.37
C ASN A 20 -28.44 -9.10 -11.79
N GLN A 21 -29.44 -9.34 -12.65
CA GLN A 21 -29.21 -9.73 -14.04
C GLN A 21 -28.58 -8.58 -14.84
N GLU A 22 -29.06 -7.35 -14.65
CA GLU A 22 -28.43 -6.15 -15.24
C GLU A 22 -26.98 -6.00 -14.74
N GLY A 23 -26.75 -6.13 -13.42
CA GLY A 23 -25.42 -6.10 -12.83
C GLY A 23 -24.48 -7.14 -13.41
N MET A 24 -24.95 -8.37 -13.65
CA MET A 24 -24.16 -9.42 -14.29
C MET A 24 -23.79 -9.07 -15.73
N GLN A 25 -24.72 -8.50 -16.50
CA GLN A 25 -24.41 -8.04 -17.85
C GLN A 25 -23.34 -6.93 -17.83
N LEU A 26 -23.46 -5.97 -16.90
CA LEU A 26 -22.46 -4.93 -16.71
C LEU A 26 -21.09 -5.50 -16.32
N LEU A 27 -21.02 -6.57 -15.52
CA LEU A 27 -19.76 -7.28 -15.25
C LEU A 27 -19.16 -7.89 -16.51
N LEU A 28 -19.97 -8.53 -17.35
CA LEU A 28 -19.52 -9.11 -18.63
C LEU A 28 -19.01 -8.03 -19.59
N ASP A 29 -19.67 -6.88 -19.61
CA ASP A 29 -19.30 -5.71 -20.39
C ASP A 29 -18.12 -4.93 -19.77
N LYS A 30 -17.55 -5.43 -18.66
CA LYS A 30 -16.45 -4.82 -17.89
C LYS A 30 -16.77 -3.44 -17.30
N ARG A 31 -18.04 -3.10 -17.17
CA ARG A 31 -18.55 -1.86 -16.56
C ARG A 31 -18.71 -2.05 -15.05
N TYR A 32 -17.58 -2.30 -14.37
CA TYR A 32 -17.58 -2.78 -12.99
C TYR A 32 -18.18 -1.80 -11.98
N GLN A 33 -17.91 -0.50 -12.12
CA GLN A 33 -18.47 0.52 -11.23
C GLN A 33 -20.00 0.63 -11.35
N GLU A 34 -20.53 0.45 -12.55
CA GLU A 34 -21.98 0.47 -12.78
C GLU A 34 -22.61 -0.83 -12.26
N ALA A 35 -21.97 -1.97 -12.52
CA ALA A 35 -22.40 -3.26 -11.99
C ALA A 35 -22.54 -3.24 -10.47
N GLU A 36 -21.55 -2.67 -9.78
CA GLU A 36 -21.51 -2.51 -8.33
C GLU A 36 -22.72 -1.76 -7.76
N GLN A 37 -23.23 -0.75 -8.48
CA GLN A 37 -24.40 0.02 -8.06
C GLN A 37 -25.71 -0.71 -8.34
N ARG A 38 -25.72 -1.64 -9.29
CA ARG A 38 -26.90 -2.42 -9.67
C ARG A 38 -27.12 -3.65 -8.79
N PHE A 39 -26.07 -4.24 -8.26
CA PHE A 39 -26.21 -5.42 -7.41
C PHE A 39 -26.88 -5.09 -6.08
N THR A 40 -27.90 -5.88 -5.76
CA THR A 40 -28.51 -5.89 -4.41
C THR A 40 -27.89 -6.98 -3.53
N ASP A 41 -27.27 -7.99 -4.14
CA ASP A 41 -26.56 -9.05 -3.44
C ASP A 41 -25.15 -8.56 -3.00
N PRO A 42 -24.80 -8.64 -1.70
CA PRO A 42 -23.52 -8.13 -1.21
C PRO A 42 -22.29 -8.80 -1.80
N LEU A 43 -22.35 -10.09 -2.14
CA LEU A 43 -21.20 -10.82 -2.71
C LEU A 43 -20.97 -10.43 -4.17
N TRP A 44 -22.05 -10.26 -4.94
CA TRP A 44 -21.93 -9.74 -6.30
C TRP A 44 -21.47 -8.28 -6.32
N GLN A 45 -21.96 -7.46 -5.39
CA GLN A 45 -21.47 -6.11 -5.20
C GLN A 45 -19.98 -6.10 -4.83
N ALA A 46 -19.54 -6.96 -3.90
CA ALA A 46 -18.14 -7.11 -3.53
C ALA A 46 -17.27 -7.52 -4.72
N THR A 47 -17.77 -8.44 -5.54
CA THR A 47 -17.08 -8.91 -6.74
C THR A 47 -16.94 -7.79 -7.76
N ALA A 48 -17.99 -6.98 -7.97
CA ALA A 48 -17.94 -5.81 -8.83
C ALA A 48 -16.96 -4.76 -8.32
N ALA A 49 -16.99 -4.44 -7.02
CA ALA A 49 -16.03 -3.54 -6.39
C ALA A 49 -14.57 -4.04 -6.56
N PHE A 50 -14.34 -5.34 -6.36
CA PHE A 50 -13.03 -5.95 -6.57
C PHE A 50 -12.55 -5.82 -8.02
N LYS A 51 -13.43 -6.07 -8.99
CA LYS A 51 -13.11 -5.92 -10.42
C LYS A 51 -12.90 -4.45 -10.81
N ALA A 52 -13.60 -3.52 -10.15
CA ALA A 52 -13.40 -2.08 -10.26
C ALA A 52 -12.12 -1.59 -9.53
N GLN A 53 -11.36 -2.49 -8.89
CA GLN A 53 -10.17 -2.20 -8.09
C GLN A 53 -10.45 -1.38 -6.82
N ASP A 54 -11.72 -1.27 -6.40
CA ASP A 54 -12.08 -0.75 -5.08
C ASP A 54 -11.95 -1.85 -4.03
N TYR A 55 -10.69 -2.17 -3.71
CA TYR A 55 -10.37 -3.23 -2.77
C TYR A 55 -10.76 -2.91 -1.33
N ASN A 56 -10.88 -1.62 -0.97
CA ASN A 56 -11.34 -1.22 0.36
C ASN A 56 -12.81 -1.54 0.55
N LYS A 57 -13.65 -1.26 -0.44
CA LYS A 57 -15.06 -1.65 -0.38
C LYS A 57 -15.23 -3.16 -0.52
N ALA A 58 -14.46 -3.79 -1.41
CA ALA A 58 -14.53 -5.23 -1.62
C ALA A 58 -14.22 -6.02 -0.34
N ARG A 59 -13.15 -5.68 0.39
CA ARG A 59 -12.79 -6.42 1.62
C ARG A 59 -13.90 -6.35 2.68
N GLU A 60 -14.60 -5.21 2.81
CA GLU A 60 -15.66 -5.02 3.80
C GLU A 60 -16.91 -5.81 3.43
N LEU A 61 -17.31 -5.76 2.16
CA LEU A 61 -18.46 -6.53 1.68
C LEU A 61 -18.18 -8.04 1.72
N PHE A 62 -16.99 -8.49 1.35
CA PHE A 62 -16.61 -9.90 1.45
C PHE A 62 -16.56 -10.40 2.90
N ALA A 63 -16.06 -9.59 3.85
CA ALA A 63 -16.07 -9.93 5.26
C ALA A 63 -17.50 -10.14 5.81
N SER A 64 -18.46 -9.36 5.30
CA SER A 64 -19.87 -9.43 5.75
C SER A 64 -20.53 -10.78 5.46
N ALA A 65 -20.06 -11.51 4.45
CA ALA A 65 -20.63 -12.79 4.03
C ALA A 65 -20.33 -13.94 5.00
N GLN A 66 -19.30 -13.80 5.86
CA GLN A 66 -18.96 -14.73 6.95
C GLN A 66 -18.94 -16.21 6.55
N ASN A 67 -18.49 -16.50 5.33
CA ASN A 67 -18.36 -17.85 4.79
C ASN A 67 -16.98 -18.02 4.13
N ALA A 68 -16.65 -19.25 3.75
CA ALA A 68 -15.31 -19.57 3.24
C ALA A 68 -14.92 -18.74 2.01
N ASP A 69 -15.83 -18.57 1.05
CA ASP A 69 -15.57 -17.81 -0.18
C ASP A 69 -15.46 -16.31 0.10
N GLY A 70 -16.27 -15.78 1.02
CA GLY A 70 -16.19 -14.40 1.49
C GLY A 70 -14.83 -14.13 2.12
N PHE A 71 -14.38 -14.96 3.06
CA PHE A 71 -13.07 -14.80 3.69
C PHE A 71 -11.90 -14.99 2.70
N TYR A 72 -12.01 -15.93 1.75
CA TYR A 72 -11.03 -16.10 0.68
C TYR A 72 -10.91 -14.82 -0.17
N ASN A 73 -12.03 -14.28 -0.63
CA ASN A 73 -12.04 -13.09 -1.49
C ASN A 73 -11.68 -11.81 -0.71
N GLN A 74 -12.01 -11.73 0.58
CA GLN A 74 -11.50 -10.69 1.47
C GLN A 74 -9.97 -10.74 1.54
N GLY A 75 -9.39 -11.94 1.70
CA GLY A 75 -7.94 -12.16 1.68
C GLY A 75 -7.30 -11.66 0.39
N ASN A 76 -7.91 -11.96 -0.76
CA ASN A 76 -7.45 -11.46 -2.06
C ASN A 76 -7.47 -9.91 -2.11
N ALA A 77 -8.55 -9.27 -1.65
CA ALA A 77 -8.68 -7.82 -1.64
C ALA A 77 -7.64 -7.14 -0.73
N LEU A 78 -7.43 -7.69 0.47
CA LEU A 78 -6.42 -7.23 1.42
C LEU A 78 -4.99 -7.39 0.86
N ALA A 79 -4.72 -8.48 0.14
CA ALA A 79 -3.43 -8.69 -0.51
C ALA A 79 -3.16 -7.63 -1.59
N HIS A 80 -4.16 -7.25 -2.39
CA HIS A 80 -4.04 -6.16 -3.35
C HIS A 80 -3.78 -4.79 -2.71
N LEU A 81 -4.27 -4.58 -1.47
CA LEU A 81 -3.99 -3.38 -0.68
C LEU A 81 -2.60 -3.39 -0.01
N GLY A 82 -1.84 -4.49 -0.13
CA GLY A 82 -0.56 -4.66 0.57
C GLY A 82 -0.71 -4.94 2.08
N GLN A 83 -1.94 -5.19 2.54
CA GLN A 83 -2.26 -5.51 3.93
C GLN A 83 -2.11 -7.02 4.15
N TYR A 84 -0.87 -7.49 4.03
CA TYR A 84 -0.59 -8.92 3.93
C TYR A 84 -0.90 -9.69 5.21
N GLN A 85 -0.74 -9.07 6.38
CA GLN A 85 -1.03 -9.72 7.66
C GLN A 85 -2.52 -9.99 7.84
N GLU A 86 -3.35 -9.01 7.50
CA GLU A 86 -4.81 -9.12 7.52
C GLU A 86 -5.30 -10.09 6.45
N ALA A 87 -4.69 -10.09 5.26
CA ALA A 87 -5.00 -11.06 4.20
C ALA A 87 -4.78 -12.51 4.68
N ILE A 88 -3.65 -12.78 5.35
CA ILE A 88 -3.36 -14.10 5.94
C ILE A 88 -4.43 -14.48 6.98
N ASN A 89 -4.88 -13.54 7.80
CA ASN A 89 -5.93 -13.79 8.78
C ASN A 89 -7.25 -14.16 8.10
N ALA A 90 -7.65 -13.45 7.05
CA ALA A 90 -8.84 -13.77 6.28
C ALA A 90 -8.74 -15.17 5.63
N TYR A 91 -7.60 -15.52 5.02
CA TYR A 91 -7.41 -16.89 4.50
C TYR A 91 -7.47 -17.96 5.60
N ASN A 92 -6.94 -17.68 6.79
CA ASN A 92 -7.06 -18.61 7.91
C ASN A 92 -8.52 -18.81 8.35
N GLN A 93 -9.35 -17.75 8.31
CA GLN A 93 -10.79 -17.89 8.56
C GLN A 93 -11.49 -18.71 7.47
N SER A 94 -11.11 -18.54 6.20
CA SER A 94 -11.60 -19.37 5.11
C SER A 94 -11.23 -20.85 5.29
N LEU A 95 -9.96 -21.13 5.61
CA LEU A 95 -9.45 -22.49 5.86
C LEU A 95 -10.01 -23.12 7.13
N ALA A 96 -10.44 -22.33 8.11
CA ALA A 96 -11.15 -22.86 9.28
C ALA A 96 -12.52 -23.47 8.89
N ILE A 97 -13.12 -22.99 7.79
CA ILE A 97 -14.40 -23.48 7.26
C ILE A 97 -14.17 -24.57 6.20
N ARG A 98 -13.20 -24.37 5.29
CA ARG A 98 -12.80 -25.33 4.26
C ARG A 98 -11.28 -25.63 4.35
N PRO A 99 -10.86 -26.56 5.21
CA PRO A 99 -9.44 -26.83 5.48
C PRO A 99 -8.63 -27.27 4.26
N ASP A 100 -9.28 -27.94 3.31
CA ASP A 100 -8.64 -28.55 2.13
C ASP A 100 -8.76 -27.67 0.87
N ASP A 101 -9.13 -26.39 1.01
CA ASP A 101 -9.19 -25.46 -0.12
C ASP A 101 -7.77 -25.10 -0.61
N SER A 102 -7.35 -25.77 -1.70
CA SER A 102 -6.02 -25.62 -2.29
C SER A 102 -5.72 -24.20 -2.75
N ASP A 103 -6.71 -23.49 -3.28
CA ASP A 103 -6.53 -22.13 -3.80
C ASP A 103 -6.28 -21.17 -2.63
N THR A 104 -7.05 -21.33 -1.56
CA THR A 104 -6.87 -20.55 -0.33
C THR A 104 -5.51 -20.83 0.32
N LEU A 105 -5.08 -22.10 0.39
CA LEU A 105 -3.74 -22.47 0.90
C LEU A 105 -2.63 -21.82 0.08
N HIS A 106 -2.71 -21.96 -1.24
CA HIS A 106 -1.73 -21.40 -2.17
C HIS A 106 -1.62 -19.87 -2.05
N ASN A 107 -2.75 -19.17 -2.09
CA ASN A 107 -2.76 -17.71 -2.01
C ASN A 107 -2.22 -17.21 -0.68
N ARG A 108 -2.54 -17.87 0.43
CA ARG A 108 -1.99 -17.55 1.75
C ARG A 108 -0.47 -17.67 1.78
N ASP A 109 0.08 -18.71 1.16
CA ASP A 109 1.53 -18.94 1.14
C ASP A 109 2.25 -17.92 0.24
N VAL A 110 1.66 -17.54 -0.90
CA VAL A 110 2.14 -16.42 -1.72
C VAL A 110 2.17 -15.12 -0.90
N VAL A 111 1.10 -14.82 -0.16
CA VAL A 111 1.02 -13.59 0.64
C VAL A 111 2.00 -13.60 1.83
N ARG A 112 2.28 -14.76 2.43
CA ARG A 112 3.32 -14.89 3.46
C ARG A 112 4.70 -14.53 2.94
N GLU A 113 5.01 -14.97 1.72
CA GLU A 113 6.28 -14.63 1.09
C GLU A 113 6.36 -13.12 0.77
N LEU A 114 5.27 -12.52 0.29
CA LEU A 114 5.19 -11.06 0.09
C LEU A 114 5.37 -10.28 1.40
N LEU A 115 4.78 -10.74 2.50
CA LEU A 115 4.97 -10.14 3.83
C LEU A 115 6.43 -10.20 4.27
N LYS A 116 7.08 -11.36 4.09
CA LYS A 116 8.50 -11.52 4.42
C LYS A 116 9.38 -10.56 3.61
N GLN A 117 9.16 -10.46 2.30
CA GLN A 117 9.89 -9.53 1.44
C GLN A 117 9.65 -8.06 1.83
N GLN A 118 8.43 -7.71 2.25
CA GLN A 118 8.12 -6.38 2.75
C GLN A 118 8.90 -6.07 4.04
N GLN A 119 8.98 -7.04 4.97
CA GLN A 119 9.73 -6.90 6.22
C GLN A 119 11.24 -6.78 5.97
N GLU A 120 11.81 -7.60 5.08
CA GLU A 120 13.23 -7.53 4.71
C GLU A 120 13.60 -6.16 4.11
N LYS A 121 12.79 -5.66 3.15
CA LYS A 121 12.99 -4.32 2.58
C LYS A 121 12.91 -3.22 3.63
N GLN A 122 12.06 -3.36 4.63
CA GLN A 122 11.96 -2.39 5.72
C GLN A 122 13.21 -2.43 6.62
N GLN A 123 13.72 -3.63 6.93
CA GLN A 123 14.95 -3.77 7.70
C GLN A 123 16.18 -3.21 6.96
N GLU A 124 16.29 -3.44 5.65
CA GLU A 124 17.37 -2.88 4.84
C GLU A 124 17.34 -1.35 4.81
N LYS A 125 16.14 -0.76 4.64
CA LYS A 125 15.98 0.70 4.72
C LYS A 125 16.41 1.25 6.07
N ASN A 126 15.98 0.62 7.17
CA ASN A 126 16.34 1.07 8.52
C ASN A 126 17.86 1.02 8.74
N LYS A 127 18.52 -0.10 8.37
CA LYS A 127 19.98 -0.24 8.47
C LYS A 127 20.74 0.79 7.65
N ASN A 128 20.23 1.13 6.46
CA ASN A 128 20.85 2.15 5.61
C ASN A 128 20.68 3.56 6.18
N SER A 129 19.53 3.86 6.80
CA SER A 129 19.32 5.13 7.52
C SER A 129 20.26 5.26 8.72
N GLU A 130 20.35 4.22 9.55
CA GLU A 130 21.25 4.19 10.73
C GLU A 130 22.72 4.42 10.31
N LYS A 131 23.20 3.71 9.27
CA LYS A 131 24.56 3.92 8.75
C LYS A 131 24.81 5.33 8.24
N LYS A 132 23.80 5.96 7.64
CA LYS A 132 23.93 7.32 7.12
C LYS A 132 24.01 8.34 8.26
N GLU A 133 23.20 8.17 9.30
CA GLU A 133 23.25 8.97 10.52
C GLU A 133 24.60 8.81 11.25
N GLU A 134 25.13 7.58 11.35
CA GLU A 134 26.46 7.34 11.92
C GLU A 134 27.59 8.03 11.13
N GLN A 135 27.51 8.01 9.79
CA GLN A 135 28.50 8.68 8.93
C GLN A 135 28.42 10.20 9.05
N GLU A 136 27.22 10.77 9.12
CA GLU A 136 27.02 12.22 9.32
C GLU A 136 27.56 12.67 10.68
N GLN A 137 27.27 11.93 11.76
CA GLN A 137 27.82 12.22 13.10
C GLN A 137 29.36 12.13 13.14
N GLN A 138 29.96 11.15 12.46
CA GLN A 138 31.43 11.04 12.38
C GLN A 138 32.05 12.20 11.59
N GLN A 139 31.39 12.67 10.52
CA GLN A 139 31.85 13.85 9.77
C GLN A 139 31.75 15.13 10.60
N GLU A 140 30.66 15.32 11.35
CA GLU A 140 30.50 16.47 12.25
C GLU A 140 31.57 16.48 13.34
N GLN A 141 31.83 15.35 14.00
CA GLN A 141 32.90 15.25 15.00
C GLN A 141 34.30 15.55 14.43
N GLN A 142 34.59 15.10 13.21
CA GLN A 142 35.85 15.42 12.54
C GLN A 142 35.97 16.92 12.20
N GLN A 143 34.88 17.56 11.77
CA GLN A 143 34.86 19.00 11.50
C GLN A 143 35.03 19.81 12.80
N GLU A 144 34.40 19.40 13.90
CA GLU A 144 34.58 20.05 15.21
C GLU A 144 36.02 19.95 15.72
N GLN A 145 36.66 18.77 15.57
CA GLN A 145 38.06 18.59 15.95
C GLN A 145 39.00 19.47 15.12
N GLN A 146 38.79 19.59 13.81
CA GLN A 146 39.62 20.46 12.96
C GLN A 146 39.48 21.94 13.32
N GLN A 147 38.27 22.39 13.68
CA GLN A 147 38.06 23.78 14.11
C GLN A 147 38.71 24.10 15.46
N GLN A 148 38.77 23.13 16.38
CA GLN A 148 39.47 23.31 17.66
C GLN A 148 41.00 23.35 17.50
N ASP A 149 41.56 22.54 16.59
CA ASP A 149 43.01 22.48 16.37
C ASP A 149 43.56 23.75 15.68
N ASP A 150 42.82 24.32 14.72
CA ASP A 150 43.20 25.61 14.10
C ASP A 150 43.04 26.81 15.06
N SER A 151 42.24 26.67 16.12
CA SER A 151 42.10 27.68 17.18
C SER A 151 43.25 27.65 18.20
N GLN A 152 44.07 26.58 18.22
CA GLN A 152 45.15 26.38 19.19
C GLN A 152 46.56 26.57 18.61
N LYS A 153 46.70 26.90 17.32
CA LYS A 153 48.02 27.28 16.77
C LYS A 153 48.53 28.55 17.48
N PRO A 154 49.70 28.50 18.14
CA PRO A 154 50.33 29.69 18.70
C PRO A 154 50.61 30.66 17.56
N ASN A 155 50.18 31.90 17.72
CA ASN A 155 50.50 33.01 16.84
C ASN A 155 52.01 33.30 16.99
N ASP A 156 52.84 32.51 16.32
CA ASP A 156 54.30 32.61 16.36
C ASP A 156 54.74 33.79 15.47
N LYS A 157 54.35 35.00 15.89
CA LYS A 157 54.93 36.25 15.40
C LYS A 157 56.31 36.42 16.03
N GLN A 158 57.26 35.67 15.49
CA GLN A 158 58.55 36.16 15.05
C GLN A 158 59.23 37.17 15.99
N SER A 159 59.72 36.67 17.12
CA SER A 159 60.76 37.31 17.93
C SER A 159 62.06 37.37 17.12
N LYS A 160 62.39 38.53 16.53
CA LYS A 160 63.75 38.83 16.08
C LYS A 160 64.52 39.50 17.22
N PRO A 161 65.65 38.95 17.71
CA PRO A 161 66.60 39.72 18.46
C PRO A 161 67.53 40.43 17.46
N GLN A 162 67.47 41.75 17.37
CA GLN A 162 68.58 42.53 16.80
C GLN A 162 69.13 43.45 17.88
N SER A 163 70.33 43.05 18.29
CA SER A 163 71.34 43.71 19.10
C SER A 163 71.47 45.22 18.85
N ASP A 164 71.72 45.91 19.96
CA ASP A 164 72.35 47.22 20.04
C ASP A 164 73.51 47.38 19.06
N ASN A 165 73.61 48.53 18.37
CA ASN A 165 74.80 49.38 18.46
C ASN A 165 74.62 50.76 17.80
N ASP A 166 75.26 51.75 18.45
CA ASP A 166 75.86 52.99 17.96
C ASP A 166 75.05 54.30 17.77
N SER A 167 75.29 55.19 18.75
CA SER A 167 75.85 56.55 18.63
C SER A 167 75.32 57.50 17.56
N SER A 168 74.61 58.54 18.00
CA SER A 168 75.09 59.94 18.15
C SER A 168 73.94 60.90 18.48
#